data_AF-A0A942MCK7-F1
#
_entry.id   AF-A0A942MCK7-F1
#
_cell.length_a   1.000
_cell.length_b   1.000
_cell.length_c   1.000
_cell.angle_alpha   90.00
_cell.angle_beta   90.00
_cell.angle_gamma   90.00
#
_symmetry.space_group_name_H-M   'P 1'
#
loop_
_entity.id
_entity.type
_entity.pdbx_description
1 polymer ?
#
loop_
_entity_poly.entity_id
_entity_poly.type
_entity_poly.pdbx_seq_one_letter_code
_entity_poly.pdbx_strand_id
1 'polypeptide(L)'
;MHLFCLLEQNGGKTAIINTDDRYAGALLKKTGSSTVLTYGIKNEADVRVLELLMLTEGGTYVRLRHPGGEISFTVRLHGLYNVYNSLAAAAWAEGIDADKIAAGIESLNNVPGRQELLPSPLGIENRHFFIRDRLQAIHYAINCAQAGDIVLITGKGRENYQLVGNRVIQYSDPQAVETFLN
;
A
#
# COMPACT_ATOMS: atom_id res chain seq x y z
N MET A 1 -1.52 14.22 13.64
CA MET A 1 -2.82 14.94 13.61
C MET A 1 -2.72 16.48 13.72
N HIS A 2 -1.53 17.08 13.55
CA HIS A 2 -1.33 18.55 13.58
C HIS A 2 -1.35 19.19 12.17
N LEU A 3 -0.99 18.42 11.13
CA LEU A 3 -0.84 18.88 9.75
C LEU A 3 -2.06 19.62 9.17
N PHE A 4 -3.27 19.07 9.28
CA PHE A 4 -4.47 19.68 8.69
C PHE A 4 -4.91 20.98 9.38
N CYS A 5 -4.58 21.15 10.66
CA CYS A 5 -4.84 22.40 11.37
C CYS A 5 -3.95 23.56 10.87
N LEU A 6 -2.83 23.25 10.20
CA LEU A 6 -1.93 24.25 9.62
C LEU A 6 -2.40 24.76 8.24
N LEU A 7 -3.41 24.14 7.63
CA LEU A 7 -3.92 24.53 6.31
C LEU A 7 -4.68 25.85 6.37
N GLU A 8 -5.49 26.06 7.43
CA GLU A 8 -6.21 27.33 7.65
C GLU A 8 -5.25 28.50 7.84
N GLN A 9 -4.12 28.28 8.51
CA GLN A 9 -3.11 29.31 8.78
C GLN A 9 -2.37 29.79 7.53
N ASN A 10 -2.48 29.07 6.40
CA ASN A 10 -1.73 29.32 5.17
C ASN A 10 -2.64 29.61 3.95
N GLY A 11 -3.85 30.13 4.18
CA GLY A 11 -4.68 30.71 3.11
C GLY A 11 -5.53 29.71 2.31
N GLY A 12 -6.06 28.66 2.95
CA GLY A 12 -7.11 27.81 2.33
C GLY A 12 -6.60 26.80 1.31
N LYS A 13 -5.53 26.07 1.63
CA LYS A 13 -4.97 25.00 0.79
C LYS A 13 -5.86 23.75 0.77
N THR A 14 -5.90 23.04 -0.37
CA THR A 14 -6.71 21.82 -0.49
C THR A 14 -6.14 20.65 0.33
N ALA A 15 -6.99 20.04 1.15
CA ALA A 15 -6.69 18.79 1.85
C ALA A 15 -7.13 17.58 1.02
N ILE A 16 -6.26 16.59 0.87
CA ILE A 16 -6.58 15.33 0.17
C ILE A 16 -6.71 14.22 1.21
N ILE A 17 -7.91 13.64 1.34
CA ILE A 17 -8.24 12.73 2.45
C ILE A 17 -8.79 11.40 1.94
N ASN A 18 -8.21 10.31 2.45
CA ASN A 18 -8.73 8.95 2.21
C ASN A 18 -9.98 8.71 3.05
N THR A 19 -11.13 8.45 2.44
CA THR A 19 -12.39 8.17 3.17
C THR A 19 -12.46 6.75 3.72
N ASP A 20 -11.60 5.84 3.26
CA ASP A 20 -11.48 4.48 3.80
C ASP A 20 -10.57 4.38 5.03
N ASP A 21 -9.86 5.47 5.38
CA ASP A 21 -9.07 5.53 6.61
C ASP A 21 -9.98 5.67 7.84
N ARG A 22 -9.74 4.88 8.88
CA ARG A 22 -10.52 4.92 10.14
C ARG A 22 -10.52 6.29 10.82
N TYR A 23 -9.52 7.13 10.52
CA TYR A 23 -9.39 8.48 11.05
C TYR A 23 -9.99 9.56 10.13
N ALA A 24 -10.53 9.21 8.96
CA ALA A 24 -11.05 10.16 7.97
C ALA A 24 -11.99 11.21 8.58
N GLY A 25 -12.99 10.78 9.36
CA GLY A 25 -13.92 11.69 10.02
C GLY A 25 -13.27 12.67 11.00
N ALA A 26 -12.20 12.24 11.68
CA ALA A 26 -11.43 13.12 12.57
C ALA A 26 -10.53 14.09 11.79
N LEU A 27 -10.03 13.69 10.62
CA LEU A 27 -9.23 14.54 9.74
C LEU A 27 -10.09 15.61 9.05
N LEU A 28 -11.26 15.23 8.54
CA LEU A 28 -12.24 16.14 7.94
C LEU A 28 -12.68 17.25 8.91
N LYS A 29 -12.91 16.92 10.18
CA LYS A 29 -13.24 17.94 11.20
C LYS A 29 -12.10 18.93 11.45
N LYS A 30 -10.87 18.58 11.09
CA LYS A 30 -9.67 19.40 11.31
C LYS A 30 -9.27 20.27 10.13
N THR A 31 -9.91 20.10 8.97
CA THR A 31 -9.64 20.93 7.79
C THR A 31 -10.32 22.30 7.88
N GLY A 32 -11.32 22.41 8.76
CA GLY A 32 -12.06 23.65 9.01
C GLY A 32 -12.68 24.19 7.72
N SER A 33 -12.31 25.41 7.34
CA SER A 33 -12.79 26.09 6.13
C SER A 33 -12.00 25.80 4.85
N SER A 34 -10.97 24.95 4.93
CA SER A 34 -10.13 24.59 3.77
C SER A 34 -10.90 23.74 2.75
N THR A 35 -10.59 23.89 1.46
CA THR A 35 -11.09 22.98 0.42
C THR A 35 -10.65 21.55 0.73
N VAL A 36 -11.55 20.59 0.53
CA VAL A 36 -11.26 19.17 0.72
C VAL A 36 -11.58 18.44 -0.57
N LEU A 37 -10.66 17.56 -0.96
CA LEU A 37 -10.89 16.57 -1.99
C LEU A 37 -10.69 15.18 -1.38
N THR A 38 -11.67 14.30 -1.57
CA THR A 38 -11.67 12.98 -0.97
C THR A 38 -11.37 11.89 -1.99
N TYR A 39 -10.74 10.80 -1.54
CA TYR A 39 -10.52 9.61 -2.38
C TYR A 39 -10.83 8.31 -1.63
N GLY A 40 -11.26 7.28 -2.35
CA GLY A 40 -11.63 6.00 -1.73
C GLY A 40 -11.93 4.87 -2.72
N ILE A 41 -11.85 3.64 -2.21
CA ILE A 41 -12.16 2.38 -2.91
C ILE A 41 -13.47 1.78 -2.39
N LYS A 42 -13.80 1.95 -1.11
CA LYS A 42 -14.99 1.34 -0.49
C LYS A 42 -16.07 2.39 -0.23
N ASN A 43 -15.69 3.45 0.46
CA ASN A 43 -16.58 4.55 0.82
C ASN A 43 -16.74 5.54 -0.34
N GLU A 44 -17.82 6.31 -0.31
CA GLU A 44 -18.01 7.42 -1.25
C GLU A 44 -16.88 8.47 -1.09
N ALA A 45 -16.51 9.07 -2.22
CA ALA A 45 -15.45 10.05 -2.33
C ALA A 45 -15.55 10.81 -3.67
N ASP A 46 -14.91 11.97 -3.75
CA ASP A 46 -14.81 12.76 -5.00
C ASP A 46 -14.00 12.02 -6.06
N VAL A 47 -12.93 11.35 -5.64
CA VAL A 47 -12.12 10.42 -6.43
C VAL A 47 -12.45 8.99 -6.00
N ARG A 48 -13.36 8.35 -6.73
CA ARG A 48 -13.95 7.06 -6.36
C ARG A 48 -13.64 6.01 -7.39
N VAL A 49 -13.11 4.86 -6.97
CA VAL A 49 -12.93 3.70 -7.86
C VAL A 49 -14.29 3.24 -8.38
N LEU A 50 -14.42 3.03 -9.68
CA LEU A 50 -15.60 2.43 -10.30
C LEU A 50 -15.36 0.95 -10.59
N GLU A 51 -14.11 0.58 -10.89
CA GLU A 51 -13.72 -0.76 -11.27
C GLU A 51 -12.27 -1.02 -10.86
N LEU A 52 -12.01 -2.21 -10.33
CA LEU A 52 -10.69 -2.63 -9.89
C LEU A 52 -10.49 -4.11 -10.24
N LEU A 53 -9.52 -4.38 -11.10
CA LEU A 53 -9.22 -5.72 -11.60
C LEU A 53 -7.73 -6.03 -11.40
N MET A 54 -7.45 -7.14 -10.74
CA MET A 54 -6.08 -7.67 -10.63
C MET A 54 -5.71 -8.33 -11.96
N LEU A 55 -4.61 -7.94 -12.56
CA LEU A 55 -4.18 -8.46 -13.87
C LEU A 55 -3.30 -9.70 -13.70
N THR A 56 -3.38 -10.62 -14.67
CA THR A 56 -2.63 -11.89 -14.65
C THR A 56 -1.12 -11.70 -14.77
N GLU A 57 -0.66 -10.68 -15.49
CA GLU A 57 0.76 -10.34 -15.67
C GLU A 57 1.34 -9.53 -14.49
N GLY A 58 0.52 -9.27 -13.46
CA GLY A 58 0.87 -8.38 -12.35
C GLY A 58 0.28 -6.98 -12.52
N GLY A 59 0.15 -6.27 -11.40
CA GLY A 59 -0.49 -4.96 -11.34
C GLY A 59 -2.02 -5.00 -11.20
N THR A 60 -2.62 -3.82 -11.21
CA THR A 60 -4.04 -3.61 -10.96
C THR A 60 -4.59 -2.57 -11.92
N TYR A 61 -5.54 -2.96 -12.76
CA TYR A 61 -6.33 -2.02 -13.55
C TYR A 61 -7.32 -1.30 -12.64
N VAL A 62 -7.40 0.01 -12.79
CA VAL A 62 -8.29 0.88 -12.02
C VAL A 62 -9.00 1.80 -12.99
N ARG A 63 -10.33 1.83 -12.91
CA ARG A 63 -11.14 2.90 -13.47
C ARG A 63 -11.77 3.66 -12.31
N LEU A 64 -11.70 4.98 -12.35
CA LEU A 64 -12.19 5.84 -11.28
C LEU A 64 -13.01 7.00 -11.85
N ARG A 65 -13.93 7.51 -11.02
CA ARG A 65 -14.55 8.81 -11.18
C ARG A 65 -13.63 9.84 -10.52
N HIS A 66 -13.39 10.95 -11.19
CA HIS A 66 -12.63 12.10 -10.69
C HIS A 66 -13.39 13.39 -11.04
N PRO A 67 -13.19 14.51 -10.31
CA PRO A 67 -13.89 15.77 -10.60
C PRO A 67 -13.74 16.25 -12.06
N GLY A 68 -12.57 15.99 -12.66
CA GLY A 68 -12.28 16.31 -14.07
C GLY A 68 -12.78 15.30 -15.10
N GLY A 69 -13.49 14.23 -14.70
CA GLY A 69 -13.96 13.17 -15.60
C GLY A 69 -13.57 11.76 -15.12
N GLU A 70 -13.98 10.72 -15.85
CA GLU A 70 -13.51 9.36 -15.57
C GLU A 70 -12.06 9.19 -16.05
N ILE A 71 -11.26 8.47 -15.27
CA ILE A 71 -9.86 8.16 -15.58
C ILE A 71 -9.67 6.65 -15.43
N SER A 72 -8.92 6.06 -16.34
CA SER A 72 -8.53 4.65 -16.29
C SER A 72 -7.01 4.53 -16.42
N PHE A 73 -6.40 3.66 -15.61
CA PHE A 73 -4.97 3.39 -15.67
C PHE A 73 -4.63 2.04 -15.02
N THR A 74 -3.43 1.55 -15.29
CA THR A 74 -2.86 0.35 -14.66
C THR A 74 -1.80 0.71 -13.63
N VAL A 75 -2.04 0.36 -12.37
CA VAL A 75 -1.04 0.43 -11.32
C VAL A 75 -0.13 -0.79 -11.42
N ARG A 76 1.12 -0.59 -11.85
CA ARG A 76 2.09 -1.69 -12.04
C ARG A 76 2.73 -2.19 -10.74
N LEU A 77 2.65 -1.38 -9.68
CA LEU A 77 3.17 -1.74 -8.36
C LEU A 77 2.17 -2.62 -7.59
N HIS A 78 2.66 -3.67 -6.94
CA HIS A 78 1.83 -4.64 -6.24
C HIS A 78 1.19 -4.05 -4.96
N GLY A 79 0.00 -4.55 -4.62
CA GLY A 79 -0.67 -4.29 -3.35
C GLY A 79 -1.63 -3.11 -3.35
N LEU A 80 -2.71 -3.25 -2.59
CA LEU A 80 -3.84 -2.30 -2.56
C LEU A 80 -3.44 -0.89 -2.10
N TYR A 81 -2.40 -0.75 -1.28
CA TYR A 81 -1.91 0.58 -0.87
C TYR A 81 -1.33 1.37 -2.04
N ASN A 82 -0.77 0.72 -3.08
CA ASN A 82 -0.31 1.42 -4.27
C ASN A 82 -1.49 1.92 -5.12
N VAL A 83 -2.63 1.23 -5.08
CA VAL A 83 -3.88 1.77 -5.62
C VAL A 83 -4.29 3.02 -4.84
N TYR A 84 -4.37 2.97 -3.51
CA TYR A 84 -4.70 4.16 -2.71
C TYR A 84 -3.75 5.34 -2.97
N ASN A 85 -2.44 5.09 -3.07
CA ASN A 85 -1.47 6.14 -3.40
C ASN A 85 -1.71 6.74 -4.78
N SER A 86 -2.09 5.91 -5.77
CA SER A 86 -2.42 6.37 -7.12
C SER A 86 -3.70 7.20 -7.13
N LEU A 87 -4.71 6.84 -6.33
CA LEU A 87 -5.92 7.66 -6.15
C LEU A 87 -5.60 9.01 -5.50
N ALA A 88 -4.73 9.03 -4.48
CA ALA A 88 -4.28 10.27 -3.86
C ALA A 88 -3.52 11.18 -4.85
N ALA A 89 -2.68 10.58 -5.70
CA ALA A 89 -1.97 11.31 -6.76
C ALA A 89 -2.93 11.86 -7.82
N ALA A 90 -3.92 11.06 -8.25
CA ALA A 90 -4.96 11.51 -9.17
C ALA A 90 -5.77 12.67 -8.57
N ALA A 91 -6.15 12.60 -7.30
CA ALA A 91 -6.80 13.68 -6.58
C ALA A 91 -5.93 14.94 -6.51
N TRP A 92 -4.62 14.79 -6.30
CA TRP A 92 -3.70 15.94 -6.25
C TRP A 92 -3.52 16.61 -7.61
N ALA A 93 -3.61 15.83 -8.69
CA ALA A 93 -3.48 16.28 -10.06
C ALA A 93 -4.79 16.90 -10.62
N GLU A 94 -5.70 17.34 -9.76
CA GLU A 94 -6.93 18.02 -10.19
C GLU A 94 -6.61 19.23 -11.09
N GLY A 95 -7.34 19.35 -12.20
CA GLY A 95 -7.06 20.33 -13.26
C GLY A 95 -6.03 19.90 -14.31
N ILE A 96 -5.37 18.74 -14.15
CA ILE A 96 -4.56 18.10 -15.20
C ILE A 96 -5.44 17.21 -16.07
N ASP A 97 -5.12 17.16 -17.36
CA ASP A 97 -5.77 16.29 -18.33
C ASP A 97 -5.70 14.81 -17.91
N ALA A 98 -6.82 14.09 -18.05
CA ALA A 98 -6.97 12.72 -17.58
C ALA A 98 -5.93 11.76 -18.17
N ASP A 99 -5.60 11.92 -19.46
CA ASP A 99 -4.63 11.05 -20.14
C ASP A 99 -3.22 11.29 -19.60
N LYS A 100 -2.89 12.53 -19.22
CA LYS A 100 -1.61 12.85 -18.59
C LYS A 100 -1.50 12.30 -17.17
N ILE A 101 -2.60 12.32 -16.40
CA ILE A 101 -2.64 11.71 -15.07
C ILE A 101 -2.40 10.20 -15.20
N ALA A 102 -3.15 9.54 -16.09
CA ALA A 102 -3.01 8.12 -16.35
C ALA A 102 -1.57 7.75 -16.76
N ALA A 103 -1.03 8.44 -17.78
CA ALA A 103 0.33 8.21 -18.25
C ALA A 103 1.39 8.42 -17.16
N GLY A 104 1.22 9.45 -16.31
CA GLY A 104 2.10 9.71 -15.17
C GLY A 104 2.12 8.56 -14.17
N ILE A 105 0.95 8.05 -13.78
CA ILE A 105 0.83 6.91 -12.86
C ILE A 105 1.41 5.63 -13.48
N GLU A 106 1.10 5.36 -14.74
CA GLU A 106 1.56 4.15 -15.45
C GLU A 106 3.07 4.12 -15.72
N SER A 107 3.72 5.29 -15.77
CA SER A 107 5.17 5.38 -15.96
C SER A 107 5.98 4.80 -14.79
N LEU A 108 5.36 4.64 -13.61
CA LEU A 108 5.99 4.09 -12.41
C LEU A 108 6.02 2.55 -12.47
N ASN A 109 7.05 2.03 -13.15
CA ASN A 109 7.33 0.59 -13.21
C ASN A 109 7.97 0.04 -11.94
N ASN A 110 8.68 0.89 -11.19
CA ASN A 110 9.35 0.53 -9.95
C ASN A 110 9.55 1.77 -9.08
N VAL A 111 9.55 1.62 -7.76
CA VAL A 111 10.00 2.65 -6.82
C VAL A 111 11.24 2.08 -6.13
N PRO A 112 12.45 2.57 -6.43
CA PRO A 112 13.68 2.06 -5.84
C PRO A 112 13.57 1.93 -4.31
N GLY A 113 13.88 0.74 -3.78
CA GLY A 113 13.76 0.44 -2.35
C GLY A 113 12.35 0.14 -1.83
N ARG A 114 11.30 0.13 -2.67
CA ARG A 114 9.95 -0.31 -2.33
C ARG A 114 9.48 -1.43 -3.26
N GLN A 115 9.63 -2.67 -2.80
CA GLN A 115 9.17 -3.88 -3.50
C GLN A 115 9.76 -4.08 -4.89
N GLU A 116 11.04 -3.77 -5.02
CA GLU A 116 11.79 -4.08 -6.22
C GLU A 116 11.96 -5.60 -6.34
N LEU A 117 11.35 -6.20 -7.36
CA LEU A 117 11.63 -7.57 -7.77
C LEU A 117 12.95 -7.56 -8.52
N LEU A 118 14.03 -7.87 -7.82
CA LEU A 118 15.33 -8.06 -8.46
C LEU A 118 15.37 -9.46 -9.10
N PRO A 119 15.59 -9.57 -10.43
CA PRO A 119 15.79 -10.88 -11.04
C PRO A 119 16.97 -11.57 -10.36
N SER A 120 16.79 -12.84 -9.98
CA SER A 120 17.87 -13.61 -9.40
C SER A 120 18.97 -13.77 -10.45
N PRO A 121 20.23 -13.38 -10.15
CA PRO A 121 21.36 -13.61 -11.06
C PRO A 121 21.61 -15.10 -11.34
N LEU A 122 20.95 -16.00 -10.59
CA LEU A 122 20.99 -17.45 -10.77
C LEU A 122 19.86 -18.00 -11.66
N GLY A 123 19.01 -17.13 -12.24
CA GLY A 123 17.89 -17.56 -13.08
C GLY A 123 16.76 -18.26 -12.33
N ILE A 124 16.75 -18.16 -11.00
CA ILE A 124 15.69 -18.72 -10.16
C ILE A 124 14.45 -17.83 -10.30
N GLU A 125 13.31 -18.44 -10.66
CA GLU A 125 12.02 -17.74 -10.62
C GLU A 125 11.78 -17.19 -9.22
N ASN A 126 11.58 -15.87 -9.11
CA ASN A 126 11.18 -15.24 -7.86
C ASN A 126 9.75 -15.67 -7.52
N ARG A 127 9.62 -16.75 -6.74
CA ARG A 127 8.33 -17.20 -6.22
C ARG A 127 8.03 -16.46 -4.94
N HIS A 128 7.01 -15.60 -4.99
CA HIS A 128 6.53 -14.86 -3.84
C HIS A 128 5.28 -15.54 -3.25
N PHE A 129 5.36 -15.95 -1.98
CA PHE A 129 4.25 -16.53 -1.23
C PHE A 129 3.83 -15.57 -0.11
N PHE A 130 2.52 -15.34 0.02
CA PHE A 130 1.98 -14.47 1.07
C PHE A 130 1.31 -15.30 2.17
N ILE A 131 2.00 -15.45 3.30
CA ILE A 131 1.47 -16.12 4.50
C ILE A 131 1.31 -15.06 5.60
N ARG A 132 0.07 -14.79 6.02
CA ARG A 132 -0.24 -13.72 6.99
C ARG A 132 0.29 -14.02 8.39
N ASP A 133 0.25 -15.28 8.79
CA ASP A 133 0.71 -15.71 10.10
C ASP A 133 2.23 -15.90 10.09
N ARG A 134 2.92 -15.21 11.00
CA ARG A 134 4.39 -15.19 10.97
C ARG A 134 5.00 -16.54 11.33
N LEU A 135 4.40 -17.28 12.28
CA LEU A 135 4.86 -18.61 12.66
C LEU A 135 4.75 -19.57 11.47
N GLN A 136 3.61 -19.53 10.77
CA GLN A 136 3.41 -20.34 9.56
C GLN A 136 4.35 -19.95 8.42
N ALA A 137 4.65 -18.66 8.26
CA ALA A 137 5.58 -18.19 7.23
C ALA A 137 7.00 -18.73 7.48
N ILE A 138 7.47 -18.69 8.74
CA ILE A 138 8.77 -19.26 9.13
C ILE A 138 8.78 -20.77 8.94
N HIS A 139 7.74 -21.47 9.41
CA HIS A 139 7.60 -22.91 9.26
C HIS A 139 7.63 -23.34 7.78
N TYR A 140 6.92 -22.61 6.92
CA TYR A 140 6.92 -22.84 5.49
C TYR A 140 8.31 -22.64 4.88
N ALA A 141 8.98 -21.53 5.20
CA ALA A 141 10.30 -21.22 4.68
C ALA A 141 11.35 -22.28 5.08
N ILE A 142 11.33 -22.73 6.33
CA ILE A 142 12.24 -23.78 6.83
C ILE A 142 11.96 -25.11 6.13
N ASN A 143 10.69 -25.53 6.00
CA ASN A 143 10.35 -26.80 5.35
C ASN A 143 10.64 -26.82 3.84
N CYS A 144 10.62 -25.65 3.19
CA CYS A 144 10.99 -25.55 1.77
C CYS A 144 12.50 -25.57 1.54
N ALA A 145 13.30 -25.25 2.56
CA ALA A 145 14.76 -25.18 2.44
C ALA A 145 15.38 -26.59 2.39
N GLN A 146 16.36 -26.76 1.50
CA GLN A 146 17.14 -27.98 1.38
C GLN A 146 18.54 -27.80 2.00
N ALA A 147 19.27 -28.91 2.16
CA ALA A 147 20.64 -28.86 2.64
C ALA A 147 21.51 -27.99 1.71
N GLY A 148 22.10 -26.93 2.25
CA GLY A 148 22.91 -25.95 1.51
C GLY A 148 22.20 -24.63 1.21
N ASP A 149 20.88 -24.54 1.43
CA ASP A 149 20.14 -23.30 1.26
C ASP A 149 20.37 -22.32 2.41
N ILE A 150 20.18 -21.02 2.13
CA ILE A 150 20.19 -19.96 3.13
C ILE A 150 18.76 -19.44 3.30
N VAL A 151 18.24 -19.51 4.52
CA VAL A 151 16.97 -18.88 4.90
C VAL A 151 17.26 -17.55 5.60
N LEU A 152 16.86 -16.43 4.99
CA LEU A 152 16.95 -15.10 5.60
C LEU A 152 15.60 -14.69 6.19
N ILE A 153 15.54 -14.55 7.51
CA ILE A 153 14.38 -13.98 8.22
C ILE A 153 14.73 -12.55 8.61
N THR A 154 13.92 -11.60 8.16
CA THR A 154 14.11 -10.17 8.43
C THR A 154 12.79 -9.49 8.79
N GLY A 155 12.84 -8.47 9.65
CA GLY A 155 11.68 -7.83 10.25
C GLY A 155 11.97 -6.42 10.74
N LYS A 156 10.94 -5.72 11.24
CA LYS A 156 11.01 -4.30 11.62
C LYS A 156 11.75 -4.00 12.94
N GLY A 157 12.21 -5.02 13.66
CA GLY A 157 12.92 -4.87 14.93
C GLY A 157 13.11 -6.21 15.65
N ARG A 158 13.67 -6.16 16.85
CA ARG A 158 13.96 -7.32 17.72
C ARG A 158 12.88 -7.53 18.79
N GLU A 159 11.68 -7.03 18.56
CA GLU A 159 10.60 -7.11 19.53
C GLU A 159 10.16 -8.56 19.76
N ASN A 160 10.07 -8.97 21.03
CA ASN A 160 9.53 -10.27 21.41
C ASN A 160 7.98 -10.25 21.47
N TYR A 161 7.34 -9.42 20.66
CA TYR A 161 5.89 -9.34 20.59
C TYR A 161 5.39 -8.90 19.20
N GLN A 162 4.13 -9.19 18.93
CA GLN A 162 3.38 -8.73 17.77
C GLN A 162 2.20 -7.86 18.21
N LEU A 163 1.98 -6.77 17.47
CA LEU A 163 0.79 -5.94 17.59
C LEU A 163 -0.23 -6.38 16.53
N VAL A 164 -1.30 -7.03 16.95
CA VAL A 164 -2.40 -7.43 16.07
C VAL A 164 -3.64 -6.62 16.45
N GLY A 165 -3.94 -5.60 15.65
CA GLY A 165 -4.95 -4.60 15.99
C GLY A 165 -4.53 -3.84 17.24
N ASN A 166 -5.24 -4.07 18.35
CA ASN A 166 -4.96 -3.44 19.65
C ASN A 166 -4.40 -4.43 20.69
N ARG A 167 -4.01 -5.64 20.26
CA ARG A 167 -3.51 -6.70 21.16
C ARG A 167 -2.01 -6.87 21.01
N VAL A 168 -1.33 -7.06 22.14
CA VAL A 168 0.08 -7.47 22.21
C VAL A 168 0.11 -8.98 22.38
N ILE A 169 0.71 -9.69 21.44
CA ILE A 169 0.90 -11.15 21.47
C ILE A 169 2.39 -11.40 21.67
N GLN A 170 2.78 -12.18 22.69
CA GLN A 170 4.17 -12.57 22.87
C GLN A 170 4.61 -13.46 21.70
N TYR A 171 5.71 -13.11 21.06
CA TYR A 171 6.18 -13.77 19.85
C TYR A 171 7.66 -13.48 19.58
N SER A 172 8.45 -14.50 19.24
CA SER A 172 9.88 -14.34 18.96
C SER A 172 10.25 -15.14 17.71
N ASP A 173 10.82 -14.45 16.71
CA ASP A 173 11.29 -15.08 15.47
C ASP A 173 12.36 -16.16 15.77
N PRO A 174 13.39 -15.92 16.61
CA PRO A 174 14.34 -16.97 17.01
C PRO A 174 13.70 -18.20 17.65
N GLN A 175 12.76 -18.02 18.59
CA GLN A 175 12.09 -19.16 19.25
C GLN A 175 11.24 -19.96 18.26
N ALA A 176 10.59 -19.29 17.30
CA ALA A 176 9.86 -19.96 16.23
C ALA A 176 10.79 -20.82 15.36
N VAL A 177 11.97 -20.30 15.00
CA VAL A 177 12.98 -21.05 14.24
C VAL A 177 13.47 -22.27 15.03
N GLU A 178 13.84 -22.10 16.29
CA GLU A 178 14.28 -23.21 17.17
C GLU A 178 13.22 -24.31 17.27
N THR A 179 11.93 -23.95 17.28
CA THR A 179 10.84 -24.92 17.34
C THR A 179 10.79 -25.83 16.10
N PHE A 180 11.20 -25.34 14.93
CA PHE A 180 11.09 -26.05 13.65
C PHE A 180 12.41 -26.63 13.12
N LEU A 181 13.54 -26.31 13.74
CA LEU A 181 14.85 -26.90 13.40
C LEU A 181 15.17 -28.18 14.18
N ASN A 182 14.37 -28.52 15.20
CA ASN A 182 14.55 -29.70 16.05
C ASN A 182 13.80 -30.93 15.50
#